data_AF-A0A965LG71-F1
#
_entry.id   AF-A0A965LG71-F1
#
_cell.length_a   1.000
_cell.length_b   1.000
_cell.length_c   1.000
_cell.angle_alpha   90.00
_cell.angle_beta   90.00
_cell.angle_gamma   90.00
#
_symmetry.space_group_name_H-M   'P 1'
#
loop_
_entity.id
_entity.type
_entity.pdbx_description
1 polymer ?
#
loop_
_entity_poly.entity_id
_entity_poly.type
_entity_poly.pdbx_seq_one_letter_code
_entity_poly.pdbx_strand_id
1 'polypeptide(L)'
;MTPAVLSLLALLLVIVLSMTARCHIGVLALGLAWPLAVWGADWKPDQVIGLFPSGLFLTLTGVTLLFGLAQENGTLGNVTRMATRWTRGRSELLPWMFFFLAGAVSSLGPGTIAATALVAPL
;
A
#
# COMPACT_ATOMS: atom_id res chain seq x y z
N MET A 1 -31.47 11.16 6.96
CA MET A 1 -30.90 9.85 6.53
C MET A 1 -30.10 9.30 7.69
N THR A 2 -30.04 7.98 7.88
CA THR A 2 -29.19 7.43 8.95
C THR A 2 -27.71 7.70 8.64
N PRO A 3 -26.86 7.92 9.66
CA PRO A 3 -25.43 8.16 9.46
C PRO A 3 -24.73 7.04 8.66
N ALA A 4 -25.22 5.81 8.78
CA ALA A 4 -24.75 4.65 8.03
C ALA A 4 -25.00 4.75 6.52
N VAL A 5 -26.13 5.34 6.09
CA VAL A 5 -26.41 5.53 4.67
C VAL A 5 -25.57 6.67 4.09
N LEU A 6 -25.34 7.72 4.88
CA LEU A 6 -24.43 8.82 4.51
C LEU A 6 -22.99 8.34 4.31
N SER A 7 -22.47 7.49 5.22
CA SER A 7 -21.13 6.93 5.07
C SER A 7 -21.02 5.98 3.87
N LEU A 8 -22.07 5.20 3.58
CA LEU A 8 -22.10 4.33 2.41
C LEU A 8 -22.10 5.12 1.09
N LEU A 9 -22.91 6.18 1.01
CA LEU A 9 -22.95 7.07 -0.16
C LEU A 9 -21.61 7.78 -0.36
N ALA A 10 -20.98 8.24 0.72
CA ALA A 10 -19.66 8.84 0.65
C ALA A 10 -18.59 7.86 0.18
N LEU A 11 -18.63 6.61 0.64
CA LEU A 11 -17.72 5.56 0.17
C LEU A 11 -17.89 5.32 -1.33
N LEU A 12 -19.13 5.21 -1.82
CA LEU A 12 -19.41 5.09 -3.25
C LEU A 12 -18.87 6.30 -4.03
N LEU A 13 -19.07 7.52 -3.52
CA LEU A 13 -18.56 8.73 -4.13
C LEU A 13 -17.02 8.75 -4.20
N VAL A 14 -16.33 8.33 -3.13
CA VAL A 14 -14.87 8.18 -3.12
C VAL A 14 -14.40 7.19 -4.18
N ILE A 15 -15.08 6.04 -4.30
CA ILE A 15 -14.73 4.99 -5.29
C ILE A 15 -14.94 5.50 -6.71
N VAL A 16 -16.05 6.19 -6.99
CA VAL A 16 -16.29 6.76 -8.33
C VAL A 16 -15.27 7.84 -8.65
N LEU A 17 -14.99 8.75 -7.70
CA LEU A 17 -13.97 9.78 -7.87
C LEU A 17 -12.56 9.18 -8.03
N SER A 18 -12.28 8.04 -7.39
CA SER A 18 -11.03 7.31 -7.59
C SER A 18 -10.81 6.88 -9.03
N MET A 19 -11.88 6.64 -9.79
CA MET A 19 -11.80 6.21 -11.19
C MET A 19 -11.67 7.39 -12.15
N THR A 20 -12.18 8.56 -11.78
CA THR A 20 -12.28 9.73 -12.68
C THR A 20 -11.29 10.84 -12.37
N ALA A 21 -10.87 10.99 -11.12
CA ALA A 21 -10.00 12.08 -10.66
C ALA A 21 -8.58 11.58 -10.36
N ARG A 22 -7.57 12.39 -10.68
CA ARG A 22 -6.15 12.13 -10.34
C ARG A 22 -5.82 12.52 -8.90
N CYS A 23 -6.78 12.36 -7.98
CA CYS A 23 -6.63 12.78 -6.59
C CYS A 23 -6.22 11.58 -5.72
N HIS A 24 -5.46 11.84 -4.66
CA HIS A 24 -5.07 10.79 -3.73
C HIS A 24 -6.29 10.33 -2.92
N ILE A 25 -6.76 9.11 -3.22
CA ILE A 25 -8.03 8.56 -2.70
C ILE A 25 -8.03 8.51 -1.17
N GLY A 26 -6.91 8.15 -0.55
CA GLY A 26 -6.79 8.12 0.91
C GLY A 26 -6.95 9.50 1.56
N VAL A 27 -6.42 10.56 0.93
CA VAL A 27 -6.55 11.93 1.45
C VAL A 27 -7.99 12.39 1.30
N LEU A 28 -8.62 12.05 0.18
CA LEU A 28 -10.02 12.35 -0.09
C LEU A 28 -10.95 11.63 0.89
N ALA A 29 -10.71 10.35 1.18
CA ALA A 29 -11.47 9.57 2.14
C ALA A 29 -11.35 10.13 3.57
N LEU A 30 -10.13 10.49 4.01
CA LEU A 30 -9.90 11.13 5.30
C LEU A 30 -10.60 12.50 5.39
N GLY A 31 -10.52 13.29 4.31
CA GLY A 31 -11.17 14.58 4.20
C GLY A 31 -12.70 14.50 4.27
N LEU A 32 -13.31 13.44 3.72
CA LEU A 32 -14.75 13.22 3.78
C LEU A 32 -15.21 12.59 5.11
N ALA A 33 -14.37 11.77 5.75
CA ALA A 33 -14.72 11.11 7.01
C ALA A 33 -15.05 12.10 8.13
N TRP A 34 -14.31 13.22 8.22
CA TRP A 34 -14.52 14.24 9.24
C TRP A 34 -15.90 14.93 9.18
N PRO A 35 -16.32 15.58 8.08
CA PRO A 35 -17.62 16.24 8.00
C PRO A 35 -18.78 15.25 8.12
N LEU A 36 -18.64 14.02 7.61
CA LEU A 36 -19.69 13.00 7.71
C LEU A 36 -19.91 12.52 9.14
N ALA A 37 -18.85 12.36 9.93
CA ALA A 37 -18.96 11.90 11.30
C ALA A 37 -19.35 13.05 12.26
N VAL A 38 -18.74 14.23 12.11
CA VAL A 38 -19.02 15.38 12.99
C VAL A 38 -20.39 15.99 12.70
N TRP A 39 -20.75 16.25 11.44
CA TRP A 39 -22.04 16.86 11.11
C TRP A 39 -23.15 15.83 10.85
N GLY A 40 -22.82 14.65 10.33
CA GLY A 40 -23.81 13.63 9.99
C GLY A 40 -24.13 12.64 11.12
N ALA A 41 -23.20 12.42 12.06
CA ALA A 41 -23.37 11.46 13.15
C ALA A 41 -23.24 12.09 14.56
N ASP A 42 -23.01 13.41 14.65
CA ASP A 42 -22.80 14.17 15.90
C ASP A 42 -21.67 13.62 16.78
N TRP A 43 -20.62 13.08 16.14
CA TRP A 43 -19.45 12.57 16.84
C TRP A 43 -18.50 13.70 17.22
N LYS A 44 -17.81 13.53 18.36
CA LYS A 44 -16.71 14.42 18.73
C LYS A 44 -15.53 14.24 17.77
N PRO A 45 -14.79 15.30 17.42
CA PRO A 45 -13.61 15.20 16.54
C PRO A 45 -12.61 14.12 16.98
N ASP A 46 -12.39 13.97 18.29
CA ASP A 46 -11.48 12.97 18.86
C ASP A 46 -11.90 11.52 18.55
N GLN A 47 -13.21 11.25 18.45
CA GLN A 47 -13.73 9.92 18.11
C GLN A 47 -13.41 9.56 16.66
N VAL A 48 -13.48 10.55 15.76
CA VAL A 48 -13.17 10.37 14.33
C VAL A 48 -11.68 10.13 14.13
N ILE A 49 -10.84 10.92 14.79
CA ILE A 49 -9.37 10.77 14.74
C ILE A 49 -8.95 9.43 15.34
N GLY A 50 -9.61 8.98 16.42
CA GLY A 50 -9.35 7.69 17.05
C GLY A 50 -9.62 6.48 16.16
N LEU A 51 -10.40 6.62 15.07
CA LEU A 51 -10.59 5.54 14.08
C LEU A 51 -9.42 5.40 13.11
N PHE A 52 -8.54 6.39 13.01
CA PHE A 52 -7.41 6.33 12.09
C PHE A 52 -6.40 5.27 12.59
N PRO A 53 -6.08 4.24 11.77
CA PRO A 53 -5.18 3.18 12.19
C PRO A 53 -3.71 3.64 12.09
N SER A 54 -3.30 4.51 13.02
CA SER A 54 -1.95 5.12 13.04
C SER A 54 -0.83 4.08 13.06
N GLY A 55 -1.02 2.97 13.79
CA GLY A 55 -0.08 1.86 13.80
C GLY A 55 0.12 1.24 12.42
N LEU A 56 -0.96 0.91 11.71
CA LEU A 56 -0.88 0.36 10.35
C LEU A 56 -0.23 1.38 9.39
N PHE A 57 -0.60 2.66 9.49
CA PHE A 57 0.01 3.71 8.68
C PHE A 57 1.52 3.79 8.90
N LEU A 58 1.97 3.80 10.17
CA LEU A 58 3.38 3.85 10.52
C LEU A 58 4.13 2.59 10.06
N THR A 59 3.54 1.40 10.21
CA THR A 59 4.14 0.15 9.73
C THR A 59 4.30 0.15 8.21
N LEU A 60 3.24 0.46 7.46
CA LEU A 60 3.29 0.49 5.99
C LEU A 60 4.28 1.53 5.49
N THR A 61 4.29 2.73 6.10
CA THR A 61 5.23 3.81 5.74
C THR A 61 6.67 3.42 6.08
N GLY A 62 6.92 2.87 7.28
CA GLY A 62 8.25 2.46 7.72
C GLY A 62 8.82 1.35 6.85
N VAL A 63 8.01 0.34 6.52
CA VAL A 63 8.44 -0.74 5.62
C VAL A 63 8.66 -0.21 4.19
N THR A 64 7.79 0.66 3.69
CA THR A 64 8.01 1.35 2.40
C THR A 64 9.34 2.09 2.36
N LEU A 65 9.67 2.85 3.41
CA LEU A 65 10.93 3.58 3.53
C LEU A 65 12.13 2.63 3.61
N LEU A 66 12.04 1.56 4.40
CA LEU A 66 13.10 0.55 4.52
C LEU A 66 13.47 -0.05 3.17
N PHE A 67 12.46 -0.46 2.39
CA PHE A 67 12.68 -1.05 1.08
C PHE A 67 13.07 0.00 0.02
N GLY A 68 12.61 1.24 0.16
CA GLY A 68 13.10 2.36 -0.65
C GLY A 68 14.61 2.57 -0.45
N LEU A 69 15.09 2.56 0.79
CA LEU A 69 16.52 2.65 1.08
C LEU A 69 17.30 1.44 0.54
N ALA A 70 16.73 0.23 0.66
CA ALA A 70 17.34 -0.99 0.12
C ALA A 70 17.37 -1.03 -1.43
N GLN A 71 16.48 -0.28 -2.09
CA GLN A 71 16.48 -0.10 -3.53
C GLN A 71 17.56 0.91 -3.94
N GLU A 72 17.57 2.09 -3.33
CA GLU A 72 18.52 3.18 -3.62
C GLU A 72 19.98 2.77 -3.37
N ASN A 73 20.25 1.98 -2.32
CA ASN A 73 21.60 1.51 -2.04
C ASN A 73 22.01 0.25 -2.84
N GLY A 74 21.14 -0.28 -3.70
CA GLY A 74 21.40 -1.45 -4.55
C GLY A 74 21.33 -2.81 -3.84
N THR A 75 20.92 -2.88 -2.57
CA THR A 75 20.78 -4.15 -1.83
C THR A 75 19.79 -5.08 -2.51
N LEU A 76 18.63 -4.57 -2.94
CA LEU A 76 17.64 -5.38 -3.66
C LEU A 76 18.19 -5.89 -4.99
N GLY A 77 18.96 -5.07 -5.72
CA GLY A 77 19.64 -5.50 -6.94
C GLY A 77 20.67 -6.61 -6.70
N ASN A 78 21.44 -6.53 -5.62
CA ASN A 78 22.40 -7.57 -5.25
C ASN A 78 21.71 -8.89 -4.86
N VAL A 79 20.60 -8.83 -4.12
CA VAL A 79 19.79 -10.01 -3.78
C VAL A 79 19.24 -10.66 -5.05
N THR A 80 18.66 -9.89 -5.96
CA THR A 80 18.18 -10.39 -7.26
C THR A 80 19.32 -11.02 -8.07
N ARG A 81 20.50 -10.39 -8.11
CA ARG A 81 21.67 -10.92 -8.84
C ARG A 81 22.18 -12.23 -8.24
N MET A 82 22.15 -12.37 -6.92
CA MET A 82 22.53 -13.61 -6.25
C MET A 82 21.51 -14.71 -6.51
N ALA A 83 20.21 -14.39 -6.46
CA ALA A 83 19.14 -15.34 -6.74
C ALA A 83 19.17 -15.83 -8.22
N THR A 84 19.38 -14.92 -9.18
CA THR A 84 19.49 -15.29 -10.60
C THR A 84 20.74 -16.12 -10.93
N ARG A 85 21.82 -15.99 -10.15
CA ARG A 85 22.97 -16.90 -10.26
C ARG A 85 22.61 -18.34 -9.87
N TRP A 86 21.66 -18.54 -8.96
CA TRP A 86 21.21 -19.87 -8.56
C TRP A 86 20.37 -20.57 -9.63
N THR A 87 19.70 -19.81 -10.52
CA THR A 87 18.93 -20.38 -11.64
C THR A 87 19.80 -20.79 -12.84
N ARG A 88 21.11 -20.49 -12.81
CA ARG A 88 22.15 -21.02 -13.74
C ARG A 88 21.78 -20.99 -15.24
N GLY A 89 21.05 -19.96 -15.68
CA GLY A 89 20.70 -19.76 -17.10
C GLY A 89 19.45 -20.51 -17.59
N ARG A 90 18.71 -21.19 -16.70
CA ARG A 90 17.41 -21.78 -17.05
C ARG A 90 16.32 -20.71 -16.98
N SER A 91 15.95 -20.17 -18.13
CA SER A 91 14.91 -19.13 -18.27
C SER A 91 13.56 -19.55 -17.70
N GLU A 92 13.23 -20.84 -17.76
CA GLU A 92 11.98 -21.41 -17.23
C GLU A 92 11.84 -21.34 -15.70
N LEU A 93 12.96 -21.26 -14.97
CA LEU A 93 12.97 -21.18 -13.49
C LEU A 93 12.85 -19.74 -12.97
N LEU A 94 13.03 -18.73 -13.83
CA LEU A 94 13.01 -17.33 -13.43
C LEU A 94 11.64 -16.89 -12.87
N PRO A 95 10.49 -17.19 -13.51
CA PRO A 95 9.18 -16.75 -13.01
C PRO A 95 8.89 -17.31 -11.62
N TRP A 96 9.18 -18.60 -11.39
CA TRP A 96 8.98 -19.24 -10.09
C TRP A 96 9.90 -18.66 -9.02
N MET A 97 11.17 -18.43 -9.34
CA MET A 97 12.12 -17.80 -8.42
C MET A 97 11.63 -16.40 -7.99
N PHE A 98 11.24 -15.55 -8.94
CA PHE A 98 10.73 -14.22 -8.62
C PHE A 98 9.40 -14.26 -7.87
N PHE A 99 8.53 -15.21 -8.17
CA PHE A 99 7.30 -15.40 -7.41
C PHE A 99 7.58 -15.69 -5.94
N PHE A 100 8.45 -16.66 -5.65
CA PHE A 100 8.80 -17.00 -4.26
C PHE A 100 9.57 -15.87 -3.57
N LEU A 101 10.49 -15.23 -4.27
CA LEU A 101 11.30 -14.14 -3.71
C LEU A 101 10.46 -12.89 -3.45
N ALA A 102 9.64 -12.46 -4.42
CA ALA A 102 8.70 -11.35 -4.23
C ALA A 102 7.64 -11.69 -3.19
N GLY A 103 7.14 -12.93 -3.13
CA GLY A 103 6.20 -13.37 -2.10
C GLY A 103 6.79 -13.35 -0.70
N ALA A 104 8.01 -13.87 -0.53
CA ALA A 104 8.73 -13.87 0.75
C ALA A 104 9.07 -12.46 1.23
N VAL A 105 9.40 -11.54 0.32
CA VAL A 105 9.68 -10.15 0.70
C VAL A 105 8.38 -9.36 0.92
N SER A 106 7.33 -9.61 0.13
CA SER A 106 6.02 -8.94 0.27
C SER A 106 5.32 -9.29 1.59
N SER A 107 5.52 -10.51 2.10
CA SER A 107 4.96 -10.93 3.40
C SER A 107 5.54 -10.17 4.59
N LEU A 108 6.70 -9.52 4.42
CA LEU A 108 7.31 -8.65 5.45
C LEU A 108 6.64 -7.26 5.54
N GLY A 109 5.61 -6.99 4.73
CA GLY A 109 4.86 -5.74 4.72
C GLY A 109 5.04 -4.76 3.55
N PRO A 110 6.09 -4.80 2.69
CA PRO A 110 6.26 -3.80 1.63
C PRO A 110 5.26 -3.96 0.48
N GLY A 111 4.54 -5.08 0.44
CA GLY A 111 3.61 -5.42 -0.63
C GLY A 111 4.29 -5.28 -2.00
N THR A 112 3.65 -4.53 -2.90
CA THR A 112 4.05 -4.40 -4.30
C THR A 112 5.38 -3.67 -4.53
N ILE A 113 5.86 -2.87 -3.57
CA ILE A 113 7.09 -2.06 -3.74
C ILE A 113 8.32 -2.96 -3.82
N ALA A 114 8.39 -4.00 -2.99
CA ALA A 114 9.48 -4.95 -3.05
C ALA A 114 9.43 -5.79 -4.33
N ALA A 115 8.23 -6.22 -4.74
CA ALA A 115 8.05 -7.01 -5.96
C ALA A 115 8.52 -6.25 -7.21
N THR A 116 8.14 -4.97 -7.36
CA THR A 116 8.58 -4.15 -8.50
C THR A 116 10.07 -3.88 -8.45
N ALA A 117 10.65 -3.60 -7.28
CA ALA A 117 12.08 -3.38 -7.12
C ALA A 117 12.93 -4.62 -7.49
N LEU A 118 12.41 -5.82 -7.25
CA LEU A 118 13.07 -7.08 -7.58
C LEU A 118 12.99 -7.43 -9.07
N VAL A 119 11.92 -7.03 -9.74
CA VAL A 119 11.66 -7.30 -11.17
C VAL A 119 12.29 -6.24 -12.08
N ALA A 120 12.44 -5.00 -11.61
CA ALA A 120 13.05 -3.89 -12.35
C ALA A 120 14.46 -4.14 -12.95
N PRO A 121 15.33 -4.99 -12.38
CA PRO A 121 16.64 -5.30 -12.97
C PRO A 121 16.61 -6.28 -14.16
N LEU A 122 15.45 -6.80 -14.56
CA LEU A 122 15.27 -7.57 -15.80
C LEU A 122 15.35 -6.66 -17.03
#